data_AF-A0A7K3Z2Z3-F1
#
_entry.id   AF-A0A7K3Z2Z3-F1
#
_cell.length_a   1.000
_cell.length_b   1.000
_cell.length_c   1.000
_cell.angle_alpha   90.00
_cell.angle_beta   90.00
_cell.angle_gamma   90.00
#
_symmetry.space_group_name_H-M   'P 1'
#
loop_
_entity.id
_entity.type
_entity.pdbx_description
1 polymer ?
#
loop_
_entity_poly.entity_id
_entity_poly.type
_entity_poly.pdbx_seq_one_letter_code
_entity_poly.pdbx_strand_id
1 'polypeptide(L)'
;MGLPDSAIDTGKKFLGMNTYTDELIPNCGSCFIISGTHERTKEMGFYASCKKTGKLELVGPYKSYFEALKVLVATKGCDSCTFNKAELKAAYLPFLNEKIKEEIASTYGIGHPPSVIMSPLQLFVETRNYLNINFKAKFGIDLFKPLTDDLVAGFDLAKPCVDQRDFALKIQALAGLIDRIDESELKKRIKNKDGLKNGSINALERFLNENFPEYPKNIIFNLRHLLTLRSKIYPTHASTPEVIIALNGFRIGNYPLKDWDKGVSKILDLCSTSLYDLLTLIQQ
;
A
#
# COMPACT_ATOMS: atom_id res chain seq x y z
N MET A 1 11.33 13.11 -2.67
CA MET A 1 11.34 13.08 -4.15
C MET A 1 11.28 14.52 -4.64
N GLY A 2 12.23 14.93 -5.47
CA GLY A 2 12.18 16.17 -6.22
C GLY A 2 11.58 15.94 -7.61
N LEU A 3 11.19 17.00 -8.31
CA LEU A 3 10.91 16.94 -9.74
C LEU A 3 12.20 16.58 -10.49
N PRO A 4 12.14 15.85 -11.63
CA PRO A 4 13.34 15.63 -12.43
C PRO A 4 13.83 16.95 -13.02
N ASP A 5 15.12 17.01 -13.35
CA ASP A 5 15.74 18.21 -13.94
C ASP A 5 15.11 18.62 -15.28
N SER A 6 14.48 17.68 -15.99
CA SER A 6 13.75 17.89 -17.24
C SER A 6 12.38 18.54 -17.06
N ALA A 7 11.87 18.62 -15.83
CA ALA A 7 10.58 19.24 -15.54
C ALA A 7 10.68 20.77 -15.55
N ILE A 8 9.85 21.38 -16.39
CA ILE A 8 9.76 22.82 -16.57
C ILE A 8 8.44 23.30 -15.95
N ASP A 9 8.53 24.21 -14.97
CA ASP A 9 7.35 24.89 -14.44
C ASP A 9 6.67 25.71 -15.54
N THR A 10 5.39 25.47 -15.77
CA THR A 10 4.63 26.18 -16.81
C THR A 10 4.14 27.56 -16.35
N GLY A 11 4.34 27.91 -15.08
CA GLY A 11 3.81 29.11 -14.44
C GLY A 11 2.29 29.09 -14.22
N LYS A 12 1.63 27.97 -14.52
CA LYS A 12 0.17 27.80 -14.38
C LYS A 12 -0.15 26.97 -13.16
N LYS A 13 -1.28 27.28 -12.52
CA LYS A 13 -1.86 26.48 -11.44
C LYS A 13 -3.12 25.77 -11.91
N PHE A 14 -3.29 24.52 -11.52
CA PHE A 14 -4.49 23.73 -11.77
C PHE A 14 -4.93 23.09 -10.46
N LEU A 15 -6.18 23.32 -10.07
CA LEU A 15 -6.72 22.90 -8.76
C LEU A 15 -5.82 23.32 -7.57
N GLY A 16 -5.25 24.53 -7.65
CA GLY A 16 -4.35 25.06 -6.61
C GLY A 16 -2.92 24.50 -6.61
N MET A 17 -2.61 23.57 -7.51
CA MET A 17 -1.31 22.90 -7.62
C MET A 17 -0.49 23.44 -8.79
N ASN A 18 0.84 23.43 -8.67
CA ASN A 18 1.72 23.86 -9.74
C ASN A 18 1.70 22.84 -10.88
N THR A 19 1.73 23.34 -12.12
CA THR A 19 1.71 22.50 -13.31
C THR A 19 3.04 22.55 -14.04
N TYR A 20 3.55 21.37 -14.34
CA TYR A 20 4.85 21.16 -14.95
C TYR A 20 4.67 20.49 -16.31
N THR A 21 5.51 20.87 -17.26
CA THR A 21 5.70 20.18 -18.54
C THR A 21 7.10 19.59 -18.56
N ASP A 22 7.34 18.63 -19.43
CA ASP A 22 8.66 18.00 -19.53
C ASP A 22 8.94 17.64 -20.98
N GLU A 23 10.18 17.78 -21.39
CA GLU A 23 10.68 17.42 -22.73
C GLU A 23 10.54 15.91 -23.02
N LEU A 24 10.51 15.10 -21.97
CA LEU A 24 10.19 13.68 -21.96
C LEU A 24 8.71 13.41 -22.26
N ILE A 25 7.84 14.42 -22.24
CA ILE A 25 6.51 14.29 -22.83
C ILE A 25 6.67 14.63 -24.31
N PRO A 26 6.62 13.64 -25.20
CA PRO A 26 7.07 13.84 -26.57
C PRO A 26 6.13 14.88 -27.25
N ASN A 27 6.71 16.03 -27.68
CA ASN A 27 6.13 17.35 -28.05
C ASN A 27 4.60 17.47 -28.11
N CYS A 28 3.93 17.24 -26.98
CA CYS A 28 2.51 17.49 -26.83
C CYS A 28 2.32 18.73 -25.96
N GLY A 29 2.16 19.91 -26.57
CA GLY A 29 1.85 21.16 -25.84
C GLY A 29 0.49 21.17 -25.11
N SER A 30 -0.21 20.03 -25.09
CA SER A 30 -1.53 19.84 -24.48
C SER A 30 -1.53 18.88 -23.29
N CYS A 31 -0.41 18.20 -22.99
CA CYS A 31 -0.27 17.31 -21.82
C CYS A 31 0.62 17.98 -20.77
N PHE A 32 0.29 17.77 -19.49
CA PHE A 32 1.06 18.31 -18.37
C PHE A 32 0.95 17.37 -17.18
N ILE A 33 2.00 17.37 -16.37
CA ILE A 33 2.04 16.70 -15.08
C ILE A 33 1.81 17.76 -14.01
N ILE A 34 0.79 17.56 -13.20
CA ILE A 34 0.49 18.41 -12.06
C ILE A 34 1.21 17.79 -10.87
N SER A 35 1.98 18.58 -10.13
CA SER A 35 2.53 18.12 -8.85
C SER A 35 1.94 18.94 -7.71
N GLY A 36 1.68 18.27 -6.61
CA GLY A 36 1.07 18.89 -5.44
C GLY A 36 1.58 18.28 -4.17
N THR A 37 1.60 19.08 -3.10
CA THR A 37 2.00 18.62 -1.78
C THR A 37 0.75 18.38 -0.94
N HIS A 38 0.62 17.18 -0.39
CA HIS A 38 -0.47 16.85 0.51
C HIS A 38 -0.35 17.68 1.79
N GLU A 39 -1.39 18.45 2.13
CA GLU A 39 -1.32 19.51 3.16
C GLU A 39 -0.90 19.01 4.54
N ARG A 40 -1.28 17.77 4.88
CA ARG A 40 -1.06 17.17 6.19
C ARG A 40 0.25 16.40 6.30
N THR A 41 0.64 15.67 5.26
CA THR A 41 1.85 14.82 5.28
C THR A 41 3.07 15.51 4.69
N LYS A 42 2.86 16.63 3.98
CA LYS A 42 3.88 17.37 3.24
C LYS A 42 4.56 16.56 2.12
N GLU A 43 3.95 15.46 1.72
CA GLU A 43 4.44 14.58 0.65
C GLU A 43 3.93 15.02 -0.72
N MET A 44 4.76 14.82 -1.74
CA MET A 44 4.47 15.21 -3.11
C MET A 44 3.72 14.09 -3.84
N GLY A 45 2.64 14.42 -4.54
CA GLY A 45 1.92 13.53 -5.45
C GLY A 45 1.88 14.08 -6.87
N PHE A 46 1.70 13.19 -7.84
CA PHE A 46 1.70 13.53 -9.27
C PHE A 46 0.37 13.16 -9.94
N TYR A 47 -0.14 14.06 -10.79
CA TYR A 47 -1.33 13.84 -11.59
C TYR A 47 -1.01 14.06 -13.06
N ALA A 48 -1.64 13.25 -13.89
CA ALA A 48 -1.48 13.28 -15.33
C ALA A 48 -2.74 13.90 -15.95
N SER A 49 -2.59 14.95 -16.75
CA SER A 49 -3.73 15.57 -17.44
C SER A 49 -3.44 15.86 -18.90
N CYS A 50 -4.45 15.62 -19.75
CA CYS A 50 -4.46 16.03 -21.15
C CYS A 50 -5.61 17.03 -21.38
N LYS A 51 -5.26 18.27 -21.76
CA LYS A 51 -6.24 19.33 -22.09
C LYS A 51 -7.19 18.95 -23.21
N LYS A 52 -6.74 18.13 -24.16
CA LYS A 52 -7.53 17.76 -25.34
C LYS A 52 -8.59 16.70 -25.03
N THR A 53 -8.28 15.75 -24.15
CA THR A 53 -9.22 14.67 -23.79
C THR A 53 -9.99 14.96 -22.51
N GLY A 54 -9.58 15.98 -21.75
CA GLY A 54 -10.17 16.30 -20.44
C GLY A 54 -9.94 15.21 -19.38
N LYS A 55 -9.19 14.15 -19.71
CA LYS A 55 -8.88 13.07 -18.78
C LYS A 55 -7.83 13.54 -17.80
N LEU A 56 -8.24 13.62 -16.54
CA LEU A 56 -7.37 13.70 -15.38
C LEU A 56 -7.28 12.29 -14.83
N GLU A 57 -6.16 11.61 -15.05
CA GLU A 57 -5.94 10.30 -14.44
C GLU A 57 -5.12 10.50 -13.17
N LEU A 58 -5.74 10.12 -12.04
CA LEU A 58 -5.11 10.05 -10.74
C LEU A 58 -4.12 8.89 -10.77
N VAL A 59 -2.83 9.19 -10.85
CA VAL A 59 -1.78 8.16 -10.83
C VAL A 59 -1.41 7.75 -9.39
N GLY A 60 -1.75 8.60 -8.41
CA GLY A 60 -1.76 8.28 -6.99
C GLY A 60 -0.72 9.08 -6.18
N PRO A 61 -0.84 9.10 -4.84
CA PRO A 61 0.08 9.84 -3.95
C PRO A 61 1.44 9.14 -3.72
N TYR A 62 1.68 7.98 -4.34
CA TYR A 62 2.85 7.11 -4.13
C TYR A 62 3.69 6.83 -5.35
N LYS A 63 3.21 7.29 -6.50
CA LYS A 63 3.83 6.94 -7.77
C LYS A 63 4.86 7.98 -8.14
N SER A 64 5.92 7.51 -8.76
CA SER A 64 7.02 8.36 -9.18
C SER A 64 6.60 9.31 -10.32
N TYR A 65 7.37 10.37 -10.53
CA TYR A 65 7.18 11.25 -11.67
C TYR A 65 7.15 10.48 -13.00
N PHE A 66 8.09 9.54 -13.19
CA PHE A 66 8.17 8.71 -14.39
C PHE A 66 7.03 7.69 -14.49
N GLU A 67 6.45 7.24 -13.38
CA GLU A 67 5.24 6.44 -13.41
C GLU A 67 4.02 7.24 -13.89
N ALA A 68 3.87 8.50 -13.46
CA ALA A 68 2.84 9.39 -13.97
C ALA A 68 2.99 9.61 -15.48
N LEU A 69 4.23 9.81 -15.94
CA LEU A 69 4.56 9.93 -17.36
C LEU A 69 4.29 8.64 -18.14
N LYS A 70 4.64 7.48 -17.58
CA LYS A 70 4.38 6.17 -18.21
C LYS A 70 2.88 5.91 -18.37
N VAL A 71 2.05 6.28 -17.38
CA VAL A 71 0.60 6.19 -17.49
C VAL A 71 0.11 7.08 -18.65
N LEU A 72 0.53 8.34 -18.73
CA LEU A 72 0.18 9.23 -19.86
C LEU A 72 0.53 8.65 -21.24
N VAL A 73 1.71 8.04 -21.36
CA VAL A 73 2.16 7.38 -22.59
C VAL A 73 1.35 6.12 -22.89
N ALA A 74 0.94 5.37 -21.86
CA ALA A 74 0.20 4.11 -21.98
C ALA A 74 -1.30 4.32 -22.25
N THR A 75 -1.98 5.21 -21.53
CA THR A 75 -3.46 5.31 -21.45
C THR A 75 -4.13 6.14 -22.55
N LYS A 76 -3.57 6.12 -23.76
CA LYS A 76 -4.16 6.79 -24.94
C LYS A 76 -4.41 8.29 -24.72
N GLY A 77 -3.40 9.00 -24.21
CA GLY A 77 -3.29 10.44 -24.39
C GLY A 77 -3.09 10.78 -25.87
N CYS A 78 -4.16 10.68 -26.66
CA CYS A 78 -4.34 11.18 -28.03
C CYS A 78 -3.99 10.21 -29.19
N ASP A 79 -4.97 9.39 -29.60
CA ASP A 79 -5.01 8.73 -30.93
C ASP A 79 -5.10 9.76 -32.08
N SER A 80 -5.29 11.06 -31.77
CA SER A 80 -5.38 12.18 -32.72
C SER A 80 -4.20 13.16 -32.66
N CYS A 81 -3.05 12.73 -32.11
CA CYS A 81 -1.80 13.48 -32.13
C CYS A 81 -0.81 12.67 -32.97
N THR A 82 -0.11 13.31 -33.90
CA THR A 82 0.96 12.71 -34.73
C THR A 82 2.10 12.08 -33.91
N PHE A 83 2.08 12.24 -32.59
CA PHE A 83 3.02 11.69 -31.61
C PHE A 83 3.00 10.18 -31.40
N ASN A 84 1.91 9.48 -31.73
CA ASN A 84 1.83 8.02 -31.59
C ASN A 84 2.11 7.29 -32.90
N LYS A 85 3.20 7.63 -33.60
CA LYS A 85 3.81 6.63 -34.49
C LYS A 85 4.30 5.50 -33.59
N ALA A 86 3.72 4.30 -33.72
CA ALA A 86 3.90 3.17 -32.80
C ALA A 86 5.37 2.85 -32.45
N GLU A 87 6.28 3.14 -33.37
CA GLU A 87 7.73 2.95 -33.23
C GLU A 87 8.37 3.81 -32.11
N LEU A 88 7.98 5.09 -31.99
CA LEU A 88 8.53 5.98 -30.95
C LEU A 88 8.05 5.57 -29.55
N LYS A 89 6.78 5.18 -29.43
CA LYS A 89 6.21 4.68 -28.16
C LYS A 89 6.90 3.39 -27.70
N ALA A 90 7.19 2.48 -28.63
CA ALA A 90 7.89 1.23 -28.34
C ALA A 90 9.34 1.47 -27.87
N ALA A 91 10.04 2.45 -28.44
CA ALA A 91 11.39 2.84 -28.01
C ALA A 91 11.38 3.59 -26.66
N TYR A 92 10.27 4.24 -26.32
CA TYR A 92 10.20 5.14 -25.16
C TYR A 92 9.87 4.45 -23.84
N LEU A 93 9.04 3.41 -23.86
CA LEU A 93 8.66 2.66 -22.65
C LEU A 93 9.86 2.01 -21.92
N PRO A 94 10.86 1.42 -22.60
CA PRO A 94 12.06 0.90 -21.96
C PRO A 94 12.85 1.98 -21.20
N PHE A 95 13.02 3.17 -21.79
CA PHE A 95 13.70 4.29 -21.12
C PHE A 95 12.97 4.71 -19.83
N LEU A 96 11.64 4.85 -19.88
CA LEU A 96 10.84 5.16 -18.69
C LEU A 96 10.97 4.07 -17.62
N ASN A 97 11.03 2.79 -18.01
CA ASN A 97 11.23 1.70 -17.06
C ASN A 97 12.60 1.79 -16.36
N GLU A 98 13.68 2.13 -17.09
CA GLU A 98 15.00 2.32 -16.47
C GLU A 98 15.01 3.54 -15.54
N LYS A 99 14.37 4.65 -15.91
CA LYS A 99 14.26 5.83 -15.02
C LYS A 99 13.44 5.57 -13.77
N ILE A 100 12.35 4.81 -13.88
CA ILE A 100 11.58 4.33 -12.73
C ILE A 100 12.48 3.49 -11.81
N LYS A 101 13.30 2.57 -12.37
CA LYS A 101 14.25 1.76 -11.59
C LYS A 101 15.33 2.62 -10.91
N GLU A 102 15.88 3.62 -11.59
CA GLU A 102 16.89 4.53 -11.03
C GLU A 102 16.32 5.38 -9.88
N GLU A 103 15.14 5.97 -10.06
CA GLU A 103 14.48 6.78 -9.02
C GLU A 103 14.13 5.93 -7.79
N ILE A 104 13.68 4.70 -8.04
CA ILE A 104 13.46 3.70 -7.01
C ILE A 104 14.77 3.34 -6.31
N ALA A 105 15.85 3.03 -7.04
CA ALA A 105 17.12 2.65 -6.44
C ALA A 105 17.71 3.81 -5.62
N SER A 106 17.52 5.05 -6.07
CA SER A 106 17.89 6.26 -5.33
C SER A 106 17.06 6.47 -4.07
N THR A 107 15.80 6.03 -4.05
CA THR A 107 14.87 6.22 -2.92
C THR A 107 14.95 5.08 -1.91
N TYR A 108 15.19 3.85 -2.39
CA TYR A 108 15.06 2.60 -1.61
C TYR A 108 16.37 1.79 -1.52
N GLY A 109 17.46 2.21 -2.17
CA GLY A 109 18.76 1.52 -2.18
C GLY A 109 18.96 0.56 -3.36
N ILE A 110 20.23 0.27 -3.68
CA ILE A 110 20.63 -0.59 -4.82
C ILE A 110 20.38 -2.07 -4.46
N GLY A 111 19.65 -2.80 -5.31
CA GLY A 111 19.53 -4.27 -5.22
C GLY A 111 18.22 -4.81 -4.67
N HIS A 112 17.24 -3.97 -4.38
CA HIS A 112 15.90 -4.41 -3.95
C HIS A 112 14.85 -3.94 -4.97
N PRO A 113 14.35 -4.84 -5.84
CA PRO A 113 13.29 -4.45 -6.75
C PRO A 113 12.02 -4.17 -5.94
N PRO A 114 11.36 -3.02 -6.15
CA PRO A 114 10.10 -2.69 -5.49
C PRO A 114 9.06 -3.77 -5.64
N SER A 115 9.12 -4.60 -6.69
CA SER A 115 8.19 -5.70 -6.89
C SER A 115 8.08 -6.67 -5.71
N VAL A 116 9.13 -6.84 -4.89
CA VAL A 116 9.10 -7.79 -3.77
C VAL A 116 8.38 -7.23 -2.53
N ILE A 117 8.43 -5.91 -2.30
CA ILE A 117 7.79 -5.24 -1.15
C ILE A 117 6.48 -4.54 -1.57
N MET A 118 6.42 -4.00 -2.79
CA MET A 118 5.22 -3.39 -3.37
C MET A 118 4.16 -4.42 -3.70
N SER A 119 4.46 -5.65 -4.17
CA SER A 119 3.38 -6.59 -4.48
C SER A 119 2.60 -7.00 -3.22
N PRO A 120 3.23 -7.32 -2.07
CA PRO A 120 2.50 -7.62 -0.85
C PRO A 120 1.89 -6.37 -0.21
N LEU A 121 2.60 -5.25 -0.14
CA LEU A 121 2.06 -4.01 0.44
C LEU A 121 0.86 -3.49 -0.34
N GLN A 122 0.95 -3.45 -1.67
CA GLN A 122 -0.14 -3.04 -2.55
C GLN A 122 -1.31 -4.00 -2.39
N LEU A 123 -1.07 -5.31 -2.41
CA LEU A 123 -2.10 -6.33 -2.16
C LEU A 123 -2.78 -6.08 -0.80
N PHE A 124 -2.02 -5.82 0.25
CA PHE A 124 -2.55 -5.53 1.58
C PHE A 124 -3.49 -4.32 1.58
N VAL A 125 -3.02 -3.18 1.05
CA VAL A 125 -3.77 -1.92 1.05
C VAL A 125 -5.02 -2.02 0.17
N GLU A 126 -4.90 -2.56 -1.04
CA GLU A 126 -6.03 -2.74 -1.95
C GLU A 126 -7.07 -3.70 -1.37
N THR A 127 -6.61 -4.81 -0.77
CA THR A 127 -7.52 -5.79 -0.16
C THR A 127 -8.30 -5.20 1.00
N ARG A 128 -7.70 -4.32 1.83
CA ARG A 128 -8.44 -3.59 2.88
C ARG A 128 -9.58 -2.75 2.30
N ASN A 129 -9.32 -2.05 1.19
CA ASN A 129 -10.34 -1.25 0.52
C ASN A 129 -11.47 -2.13 -0.03
N TYR A 130 -11.13 -3.23 -0.70
CA TYR A 130 -12.13 -4.18 -1.20
C TYR A 130 -12.92 -4.83 -0.07
N LEU A 131 -12.29 -5.16 1.05
CA LEU A 131 -12.98 -5.69 2.23
C LEU A 131 -14.02 -4.70 2.75
N ASN A 132 -13.71 -3.41 2.84
CA ASN A 132 -14.69 -2.39 3.21
C ASN A 132 -15.89 -2.36 2.25
N ILE A 133 -15.62 -2.32 0.95
CA ILE A 133 -16.68 -2.32 -0.08
C ILE A 133 -17.59 -3.54 0.07
N ASN A 134 -17.00 -4.73 0.22
CA ASN A 134 -17.75 -5.98 0.30
C ASN A 134 -18.49 -6.15 1.64
N PHE A 135 -17.86 -5.77 2.77
CA PHE A 135 -18.54 -5.74 4.07
C PHE A 135 -19.70 -4.75 4.08
N LYS A 136 -19.55 -3.60 3.43
CA LYS A 136 -20.61 -2.60 3.32
C LYS A 136 -21.76 -3.12 2.46
N ALA A 137 -21.47 -3.77 1.34
CA ALA A 137 -22.49 -4.38 0.49
C ALA A 137 -23.24 -5.52 1.19
N LYS A 138 -22.52 -6.44 1.86
CA LYS A 138 -23.10 -7.67 2.42
C LYS A 138 -23.68 -7.49 3.82
N PHE A 139 -23.05 -6.65 4.62
CA PHE A 139 -23.40 -6.46 6.03
C PHE A 139 -23.77 -5.01 6.34
N GLY A 140 -23.59 -4.03 5.45
CA GLY A 140 -23.95 -2.63 5.75
C GLY A 140 -23.02 -1.97 6.78
N ILE A 141 -21.77 -2.46 6.92
CA ILE A 141 -20.73 -1.85 7.77
C ILE A 141 -19.43 -1.73 6.98
N ASP A 142 -18.62 -0.72 7.28
CA ASP A 142 -17.22 -0.70 6.85
C ASP A 142 -16.42 -1.57 7.84
N LEU A 143 -15.60 -2.51 7.35
CA LEU A 143 -14.81 -3.40 8.23
C LEU A 143 -13.70 -2.63 8.96
N PHE A 144 -13.01 -1.75 8.26
CA PHE A 144 -11.92 -0.92 8.75
C PHE A 144 -12.36 0.54 8.85
N LYS A 145 -12.07 1.18 9.98
CA LYS A 145 -12.25 2.62 10.15
C LYS A 145 -11.32 3.38 9.21
N PRO A 146 -11.83 4.32 8.38
CA PRO A 146 -11.00 5.11 7.48
C PRO A 146 -10.19 6.13 8.28
N LEU A 147 -8.95 6.37 7.87
CA LEU A 147 -8.18 7.51 8.34
C LEU A 147 -7.32 8.11 7.23
N THR A 148 -6.99 9.38 7.45
CA THR A 148 -6.08 10.16 6.62
C THR A 148 -4.62 9.66 6.64
N ASP A 149 -4.21 8.85 7.62
CA ASP A 149 -2.82 8.38 7.86
C ASP A 149 -2.55 6.94 7.45
N ASP A 150 -3.55 6.21 6.91
CA ASP A 150 -3.32 4.95 6.21
C ASP A 150 -2.19 5.10 5.17
N LEU A 151 -2.09 6.32 4.62
CA LEU A 151 -1.07 6.61 3.66
C LEU A 151 0.36 6.60 4.24
N VAL A 152 0.50 7.15 5.45
CA VAL A 152 1.77 7.26 6.19
C VAL A 152 2.24 5.88 6.63
N ALA A 153 1.32 5.03 7.11
CA ALA A 153 1.65 3.65 7.45
C ALA A 153 2.13 2.85 6.22
N GLY A 154 1.53 3.08 5.03
CA GLY A 154 2.03 2.53 3.77
C GLY A 154 3.47 2.99 3.46
N PHE A 155 3.77 4.28 3.63
CA PHE A 155 5.13 4.79 3.45
C PHE A 155 6.15 4.18 4.41
N ASP A 156 5.80 4.06 5.69
CA ASP A 156 6.67 3.44 6.70
C ASP A 156 6.94 1.97 6.39
N LEU A 157 5.95 1.26 5.83
CA LEU A 157 6.12 -0.13 5.37
C LEU A 157 7.00 -0.25 4.12
N ALA A 158 7.05 0.78 3.26
CA ALA A 158 7.85 0.78 2.03
C ALA A 158 9.34 1.10 2.22
N LYS A 159 9.74 1.72 3.35
CA LYS A 159 11.16 2.03 3.64
C LYS A 159 12.02 0.75 3.74
N PRO A 160 13.34 0.79 3.54
CA PRO A 160 14.20 -0.35 3.87
C PRO A 160 14.12 -0.69 5.37
N CYS A 161 14.27 -1.98 5.73
CA CYS A 161 14.38 -2.41 7.12
C CYS A 161 15.81 -2.86 7.42
N VAL A 162 16.63 -1.99 8.03
CA VAL A 162 18.06 -2.31 8.21
C VAL A 162 18.38 -2.88 9.57
N ASP A 163 17.56 -2.60 10.58
CA ASP A 163 17.81 -3.03 11.95
C ASP A 163 16.53 -3.43 12.72
N GLN A 164 16.72 -3.80 13.99
CA GLN A 164 15.63 -4.19 14.88
C GLN A 164 14.64 -3.06 15.15
N ARG A 165 15.10 -1.81 15.18
CA ARG A 165 14.25 -0.65 15.43
C ARG A 165 13.32 -0.43 14.24
N ASP A 166 13.86 -0.48 13.03
CA ASP A 166 13.07 -0.40 11.80
C ASP A 166 12.05 -1.54 11.73
N PHE A 167 12.47 -2.74 12.11
CA PHE A 167 11.59 -3.90 12.18
C PHE A 167 10.40 -3.62 13.11
N ALA A 168 10.67 -3.15 14.33
CA ALA A 168 9.62 -2.82 15.30
C ALA A 168 8.67 -1.73 14.78
N LEU A 169 9.20 -0.68 14.13
CA LEU A 169 8.38 0.39 13.53
C LEU A 169 7.49 -0.13 12.41
N LYS A 170 8.00 -1.02 11.56
CA LYS A 170 7.24 -1.65 10.48
C LYS A 170 6.16 -2.59 11.00
N ILE A 171 6.46 -3.39 12.01
CA ILE A 171 5.45 -4.21 12.68
C ILE A 171 4.36 -3.32 13.30
N GLN A 172 4.74 -2.20 13.93
CA GLN A 172 3.80 -1.23 14.47
C GLN A 172 2.91 -0.62 13.38
N ALA A 173 3.47 -0.22 12.24
CA ALA A 173 2.71 0.33 11.11
C ALA A 173 1.72 -0.70 10.55
N LEU A 174 2.18 -1.93 10.28
CA LEU A 174 1.33 -3.00 9.74
C LEU A 174 0.20 -3.37 10.70
N ALA A 175 0.52 -3.57 11.98
CA ALA A 175 -0.45 -3.88 13.01
C ALA A 175 -1.43 -2.72 13.23
N GLY A 176 -0.97 -1.47 13.11
CA GLY A 176 -1.80 -0.28 13.17
C GLY A 176 -2.90 -0.29 12.10
N LEU A 177 -2.58 -0.70 10.87
CA LEU A 177 -3.57 -0.82 9.78
C LEU A 177 -4.62 -1.92 10.04
N ILE A 178 -4.22 -3.02 10.69
CA ILE A 178 -5.13 -4.11 11.09
C ILE A 178 -6.01 -3.73 12.28
N ASP A 179 -5.47 -3.05 13.29
CA ASP A 179 -6.22 -2.67 14.48
C ASP A 179 -7.34 -1.67 14.22
N ARG A 180 -7.41 -1.13 12.99
CA ARG A 180 -8.54 -0.30 12.53
C ARG A 180 -9.79 -1.10 12.23
N ILE A 181 -9.79 -2.43 12.31
CA ILE A 181 -11.02 -3.21 12.28
C ILE A 181 -12.01 -2.60 13.29
N ASP A 182 -13.21 -2.28 12.82
CA ASP A 182 -14.26 -1.68 13.64
C ASP A 182 -14.88 -2.73 14.56
N GLU A 183 -14.18 -2.97 15.67
CA GLU A 183 -14.64 -3.86 16.74
C GLU A 183 -16.07 -3.52 17.19
N SER A 184 -16.43 -2.23 17.23
CA SER A 184 -17.74 -1.82 17.73
C SER A 184 -18.86 -2.20 16.76
N GLU A 185 -18.67 -2.03 15.46
CA GLU A 185 -19.63 -2.43 14.45
C GLU A 185 -19.70 -3.96 14.29
N LEU A 186 -18.56 -4.66 14.32
CA LEU A 186 -18.55 -6.13 14.30
C LEU A 186 -19.30 -6.71 15.50
N LYS A 187 -19.06 -6.19 16.72
CA LYS A 187 -19.75 -6.63 17.93
C LYS A 187 -21.27 -6.43 17.90
N LYS A 188 -21.78 -5.48 17.12
CA LYS A 188 -23.23 -5.30 16.90
C LYS A 188 -23.82 -6.38 15.99
N ARG A 189 -23.02 -7.00 15.13
CA ARG A 189 -23.45 -8.04 14.18
C ARG A 189 -23.29 -9.47 14.69
N ILE A 190 -22.57 -9.65 15.78
CA ILE A 190 -22.44 -10.92 16.49
C ILE A 190 -23.73 -11.20 17.28
N LYS A 191 -24.36 -12.34 17.02
CA LYS A 191 -25.60 -12.77 17.67
C LYS A 191 -25.34 -13.27 19.08
N ASN A 192 -24.31 -14.12 19.27
CA ASN A 192 -23.99 -14.69 20.56
C ASN A 192 -22.78 -13.97 21.18
N LYS A 193 -23.03 -13.17 22.22
CA LYS A 193 -22.01 -12.38 22.92
C LYS A 193 -21.32 -13.12 24.08
N ASP A 194 -21.74 -14.35 24.39
CA ASP A 194 -21.16 -15.11 25.49
C ASP A 194 -19.69 -15.43 25.20
N GLY A 195 -18.82 -15.10 26.17
CA GLY A 195 -17.39 -15.31 26.07
C GLY A 195 -16.66 -14.37 25.08
N LEU A 196 -17.32 -13.33 24.58
CA LEU A 196 -16.72 -12.39 23.62
C LEU A 196 -15.62 -11.55 24.29
N LYS A 197 -14.37 -11.88 23.97
CA LYS A 197 -13.20 -11.14 24.43
C LYS A 197 -13.08 -9.80 23.71
N ASN A 198 -12.45 -8.82 24.36
CA ASN A 198 -12.10 -7.54 23.74
C ASN A 198 -11.02 -7.73 22.67
N GLY A 199 -11.01 -6.81 21.71
CA GLY A 199 -10.01 -6.74 20.64
C GLY A 199 -10.61 -7.01 19.25
N SER A 200 -10.16 -6.20 18.30
CA SER A 200 -10.44 -6.25 16.87
C SER A 200 -10.45 -7.67 16.28
N ILE A 201 -9.36 -8.42 16.49
CA ILE A 201 -9.19 -9.77 15.94
C ILE A 201 -10.12 -10.79 16.61
N ASN A 202 -10.41 -10.64 17.90
CA ASN A 202 -11.35 -11.55 18.58
C ASN A 202 -12.80 -11.30 18.12
N ALA A 203 -13.17 -10.04 17.91
CA ALA A 203 -14.47 -9.69 17.31
C ALA A 203 -14.57 -10.24 15.88
N LEU A 204 -13.53 -10.07 15.06
CA LEU A 204 -13.51 -10.64 13.70
C LEU A 204 -13.60 -12.17 13.72
N GLU A 205 -12.83 -12.86 14.55
CA GLU A 205 -12.87 -14.32 14.68
C GLU A 205 -14.27 -14.82 15.07
N ARG A 206 -14.92 -14.15 16.04
CA ARG A 206 -16.29 -14.51 16.43
C ARG A 206 -17.27 -14.28 15.30
N PHE A 207 -17.20 -13.14 14.63
CA PHE A 207 -18.03 -12.84 13.47
C PHE A 207 -17.88 -13.90 12.37
N LEU A 208 -16.65 -14.32 12.07
CA LEU A 208 -16.39 -15.36 11.08
C LEU A 208 -16.90 -16.73 11.53
N ASN A 209 -16.76 -17.11 12.80
CA ASN A 209 -17.30 -18.38 13.29
C ASN A 209 -18.85 -18.45 13.18
N GLU A 210 -19.56 -17.33 13.31
CA GLU A 210 -21.03 -17.31 13.20
C GLU A 210 -21.53 -17.29 11.76
N ASN A 211 -20.80 -16.63 10.86
CA ASN A 211 -21.24 -16.42 9.47
C ASN A 211 -20.57 -17.39 8.47
N PHE A 212 -19.39 -17.89 8.79
CA PHE A 212 -18.54 -18.72 7.93
C PHE A 212 -17.79 -19.79 8.77
N PRO A 213 -18.47 -20.77 9.40
CA PRO A 213 -17.84 -21.67 10.38
C PRO A 213 -16.55 -22.37 9.89
N GLU A 214 -16.51 -22.69 8.59
CA GLU A 214 -15.43 -23.39 7.91
C GLU A 214 -14.34 -22.47 7.32
N TYR A 215 -14.29 -21.19 7.72
CA TYR A 215 -13.31 -20.26 7.19
C TYR A 215 -11.85 -20.72 7.46
N PRO A 216 -10.89 -20.39 6.57
CA PRO A 216 -9.48 -20.71 6.74
C PRO A 216 -8.89 -20.10 8.03
N LYS A 217 -8.54 -20.95 9.02
CA LYS A 217 -8.08 -20.48 10.35
C LYS A 217 -6.73 -19.73 10.30
N ASN A 218 -5.96 -19.87 9.22
CA ASN A 218 -4.74 -19.10 8.97
C ASN A 218 -5.01 -17.59 8.93
N ILE A 219 -6.21 -17.15 8.51
CA ILE A 219 -6.60 -15.73 8.49
C ILE A 219 -6.42 -15.12 9.87
N ILE A 220 -7.09 -15.68 10.88
CA ILE A 220 -7.03 -15.17 12.25
C ILE A 220 -5.68 -15.46 12.89
N PHE A 221 -5.08 -16.62 12.61
CA PHE A 221 -3.77 -17.01 13.14
C PHE A 221 -2.69 -15.95 12.83
N ASN A 222 -2.52 -15.56 11.56
CA ASN A 222 -1.50 -14.61 11.14
C ASN A 222 -1.75 -13.20 11.71
N LEU A 223 -3.00 -12.72 11.68
CA LEU A 223 -3.35 -11.41 12.22
C LEU A 223 -3.13 -11.34 13.74
N ARG A 224 -3.44 -12.41 14.47
CA ARG A 224 -3.20 -12.51 15.91
C ARG A 224 -1.70 -12.49 16.23
N HIS A 225 -0.89 -13.23 15.47
CA HIS A 225 0.56 -13.22 15.66
C HIS A 225 1.20 -11.86 15.36
N LEU A 226 0.69 -11.12 14.37
CA LEU A 226 1.12 -9.74 14.10
C LEU A 226 0.85 -8.83 15.30
N LEU A 227 -0.35 -8.90 15.91
CA LEU A 227 -0.67 -8.10 17.08
C LEU A 227 0.17 -8.49 18.32
N THR A 228 0.50 -9.78 18.46
CA THR A 228 1.43 -10.25 19.48
C THR A 228 2.82 -9.64 19.28
N LEU A 229 3.36 -9.68 18.06
CA LEU A 229 4.66 -9.06 17.77
C LEU A 229 4.63 -7.57 18.12
N ARG A 230 3.62 -6.82 17.65
CA ARG A 230 3.48 -5.41 17.98
C ARG A 230 3.51 -5.16 19.49
N SER A 231 2.72 -5.91 20.25
CA SER A 231 2.61 -5.72 21.70
C SER A 231 3.88 -6.05 22.47
N LYS A 232 4.76 -6.91 21.92
CA LYS A 232 5.85 -7.52 22.68
C LYS A 232 7.23 -7.11 22.20
N ILE A 233 7.40 -6.65 20.96
CA ILE A 233 8.71 -6.35 20.39
C ILE A 233 9.31 -5.02 20.86
N TYR A 234 8.49 -4.12 21.39
CA TYR A 234 8.91 -2.83 21.96
C TYR A 234 7.96 -2.44 23.12
N PRO A 235 8.44 -1.99 24.30
CA PRO A 235 9.83 -1.81 24.74
C PRO A 235 10.46 -3.03 25.45
N THR A 236 9.70 -4.10 25.68
CA THR A 236 10.13 -5.30 26.44
C THR A 236 10.93 -6.29 25.59
N HIS A 237 12.12 -6.67 26.05
CA HIS A 237 13.02 -7.73 25.56
C HIS A 237 12.52 -8.55 24.36
N ALA A 238 13.00 -8.26 23.15
CA ALA A 238 12.58 -8.94 21.92
C ALA A 238 12.89 -10.45 21.83
N SER A 239 13.42 -11.03 22.92
CA SER A 239 13.68 -12.46 23.09
C SER A 239 12.65 -13.16 24.00
N THR A 240 11.50 -12.55 24.32
CA THR A 240 10.50 -13.27 25.12
C THR A 240 9.95 -14.48 24.36
N PRO A 241 9.53 -15.56 25.05
CA PRO A 241 8.95 -16.73 24.42
C PRO A 241 7.79 -16.39 23.46
N GLU A 242 6.98 -15.39 23.78
CA GLU A 242 5.85 -14.97 22.96
C GLU A 242 6.27 -14.34 21.63
N VAL A 243 7.37 -13.58 21.61
CA VAL A 243 7.94 -13.03 20.36
C VAL A 243 8.45 -14.17 19.49
N ILE A 244 9.18 -15.13 20.07
CA ILE A 244 9.70 -16.30 19.35
C ILE A 244 8.55 -17.14 18.80
N ILE A 245 7.51 -17.41 19.60
CA ILE A 245 6.30 -18.14 19.16
C ILE A 245 5.63 -17.40 18.00
N ALA A 246 5.53 -16.07 18.08
CA ALA A 246 4.91 -15.29 17.02
C ALA A 246 5.73 -15.27 15.72
N LEU A 247 7.05 -15.12 15.82
CA LEU A 247 7.96 -15.25 14.68
C LEU A 247 7.91 -16.65 14.06
N ASN A 248 7.88 -17.70 14.88
CA ASN A 248 7.70 -19.08 14.42
C ASN A 248 6.37 -19.28 13.68
N GLY A 249 5.30 -18.61 14.12
CA GLY A 249 4.01 -18.57 13.39
C GLY A 249 4.17 -18.02 11.96
N PHE A 250 5.07 -17.06 11.75
CA PHE A 250 5.45 -16.54 10.43
C PHE A 250 6.56 -17.36 9.74
N ARG A 251 6.92 -18.53 10.28
CA ARG A 251 8.02 -19.40 9.82
C ARG A 251 9.40 -18.73 9.89
N ILE A 252 9.58 -17.84 10.87
CA ILE A 252 10.82 -17.13 11.16
C ILE A 252 11.43 -17.76 12.41
N GLY A 253 12.38 -18.67 12.22
CA GLY A 253 12.90 -19.53 13.30
C GLY A 253 14.08 -18.96 14.12
N ASN A 254 14.69 -17.86 13.68
CA ASN A 254 15.89 -17.30 14.32
C ASN A 254 15.62 -15.86 14.74
N TYR A 255 15.94 -15.51 15.99
CA TYR A 255 15.93 -14.14 16.47
C TYR A 255 17.21 -13.87 17.30
N PRO A 256 17.91 -12.72 17.13
CA PRO A 256 17.63 -11.63 16.18
C PRO A 256 17.72 -12.07 14.72
N LEU A 257 17.07 -11.33 13.83
CA LEU A 257 17.06 -11.65 12.40
C LEU A 257 18.43 -11.35 11.78
N LYS A 258 18.90 -12.26 10.92
CA LYS A 258 20.07 -12.00 10.07
C LYS A 258 19.75 -11.01 8.95
N ASP A 259 18.48 -10.95 8.55
CA ASP A 259 17.94 -10.12 7.48
C ASP A 259 16.56 -9.60 7.93
N TRP A 260 16.55 -8.35 8.41
CA TRP A 260 15.36 -7.72 8.98
C TRP A 260 14.30 -7.46 7.91
N ASP A 261 14.74 -7.05 6.72
CA ASP A 261 13.87 -6.75 5.58
C ASP A 261 13.15 -7.97 5.05
N LYS A 262 13.87 -9.09 4.91
CA LYS A 262 13.25 -10.38 4.59
C LYS A 262 12.25 -10.83 5.65
N GLY A 263 12.53 -10.54 6.92
CA GLY A 263 11.60 -10.79 8.03
C GLY A 263 10.29 -10.02 7.88
N VAL A 264 10.36 -8.70 7.69
CA VAL A 264 9.17 -7.86 7.48
C VAL A 264 8.43 -8.28 6.23
N SER A 265 9.14 -8.49 5.11
CA SER A 265 8.55 -8.92 3.85
C SER A 265 7.75 -10.20 4.02
N LYS A 266 8.26 -11.16 4.82
CA LYS A 266 7.55 -12.42 5.05
C LYS A 266 6.28 -12.25 5.89
N ILE A 267 6.33 -11.38 6.90
CA ILE A 267 5.17 -11.07 7.74
C ILE A 267 4.11 -10.35 6.90
N LEU A 268 4.52 -9.36 6.11
CA LEU A 268 3.64 -8.61 5.22
C LEU A 268 2.97 -9.53 4.19
N ASP A 269 3.73 -10.42 3.54
CA ASP A 269 3.22 -11.45 2.62
C ASP A 269 2.10 -12.28 3.26
N LEU A 270 2.37 -12.91 4.41
CA LEU A 270 1.39 -13.76 5.09
C LEU A 270 0.16 -13.00 5.59
N CYS A 271 0.33 -11.76 6.06
CA CYS A 271 -0.79 -10.91 6.44
C CYS A 271 -1.62 -10.48 5.22
N SER A 272 -0.98 -10.21 4.08
CA SER A 272 -1.65 -9.83 2.84
C SER A 272 -2.49 -10.98 2.30
N THR A 273 -1.93 -12.20 2.25
CA THR A 273 -2.66 -13.42 1.89
C THR A 273 -3.85 -13.65 2.81
N SER A 274 -3.68 -13.43 4.13
CA SER A 274 -4.77 -13.58 5.10
C SER A 274 -5.94 -12.64 4.83
N LEU A 275 -5.67 -11.38 4.46
CA LEU A 275 -6.73 -10.45 4.08
C LEU A 275 -7.38 -10.86 2.74
N TYR A 276 -6.60 -11.38 1.81
CA TYR A 276 -7.11 -11.80 0.49
C TYR A 276 -8.00 -13.05 0.61
N ASP A 277 -7.61 -14.01 1.44
CA ASP A 277 -8.44 -15.17 1.78
C ASP A 277 -9.76 -14.73 2.44
N LEU A 278 -9.70 -13.74 3.34
CA LEU A 278 -10.89 -13.14 3.93
C LEU A 278 -11.76 -12.48 2.85
N LEU A 279 -11.19 -11.72 1.93
CA LEU A 279 -11.94 -11.07 0.84
C LEU A 279 -12.67 -12.12 -0.02
N THR A 280 -11.94 -13.16 -0.42
CA THR A 280 -12.47 -14.27 -1.22
C THR A 280 -13.64 -14.96 -0.52
N LEU A 281 -13.52 -15.18 0.80
CA LEU A 281 -14.59 -15.75 1.63
C LEU A 281 -15.84 -14.85 1.66
N ILE A 282 -15.68 -13.53 1.79
CA ILE A 282 -16.83 -12.61 1.87
C ILE A 282 -17.56 -12.49 0.54
N GLN A 283 -16.85 -12.66 -0.59
CA GLN A 283 -17.41 -12.59 -1.94
C GLN A 283 -18.25 -13.81 -2.34
N GLN A 284 -18.16 -14.92 -1.61
CA GLN A 284 -19.02 -16.10 -1.78
C GLN A 284 -20.45 -15.82 -1.29
#